data_AF-B0DHI1-F1
#
_entry.id   AF-B0DHI1-F1
#
_cell.length_a   1.000
_cell.length_b   1.000
_cell.length_c   1.000
_cell.angle_alpha   90.00
_cell.angle_beta   90.00
_cell.angle_gamma   90.00
#
_symmetry.space_group_name_H-M   'P 1'
#
loop_
_entity.id
_entity.type
_entity.pdbx_description
1 polymer ?
#
loop_
_entity_poly.entity_id
_entity_poly.type
_entity_poly.pdbx_seq_one_letter_code
_entity_poly.pdbx_strand_id
1 'polypeptide(L)'
;MDADPSSPFSLSNLTGNTDTTVYLTPSEEDTVHVNDTKYAKHPGLVYDNPRIQKIHEVISKQVEEMMLLSEQVEVWIILTIPQIEDGDNFGVQVQEKVLDQILIADKSATIFRSAALDHHLDHARICSKLCKYPNVKDYARALEEHDKRQIYIARERLREIRNEYAILVDVIQKNISKIRVPKANHGGDYSS
;
A
#
# COMPACT_ATOMS: atom_id res chain seq x y z
N MET A 1 -8.11 10.25 20.23
CA MET A 1 -7.70 8.90 19.81
C MET A 1 -6.20 8.85 19.97
N ASP A 2 -5.74 8.50 21.15
CA ASP A 2 -4.31 8.40 21.44
C ASP A 2 -3.74 7.21 20.67
N ALA A 3 -2.68 7.44 19.91
CA ALA A 3 -2.05 6.41 19.10
C ALA A 3 -1.46 5.34 20.02
N ASP A 4 -1.88 4.08 19.83
CA ASP A 4 -1.33 2.94 20.54
C ASP A 4 0.20 2.90 20.38
N PRO A 5 0.99 3.02 21.46
CA PRO A 5 2.45 3.03 21.38
C PRO A 5 3.03 1.67 20.94
N SER A 6 2.25 0.58 20.97
CA SER A 6 2.66 -0.72 20.41
C SER A 6 2.48 -0.82 18.89
N SER A 7 1.78 0.14 18.29
CA SER A 7 1.53 0.15 16.85
C SER A 7 2.83 0.32 16.05
N PRO A 8 3.05 -0.47 14.99
CA PRO A 8 4.23 -0.30 14.13
C PRO A 8 4.29 1.09 13.47
N PHE A 9 3.15 1.78 13.35
CA PHE A 9 2.99 3.11 12.75
C PHE A 9 3.18 4.30 13.71
N SER A 10 3.51 4.04 14.99
CA SER A 10 3.67 5.10 15.98
C SER A 10 4.92 5.97 15.74
N LEU A 11 4.72 7.29 15.74
CA LEU A 11 5.79 8.30 15.56
C LEU A 11 6.61 8.50 16.84
N SER A 12 6.04 8.24 18.03
CA SER A 12 6.80 8.32 19.30
C SER A 12 7.90 7.28 19.38
N ASN A 13 7.81 6.22 18.57
CA ASN A 13 8.84 5.19 18.42
C ASN A 13 9.88 5.55 17.32
N LEU A 14 9.81 6.74 16.70
CA LEU A 14 10.83 7.19 15.74
C LEU A 14 12.13 7.62 16.43
N THR A 15 12.07 8.05 17.69
CA THR A 15 13.22 8.58 18.44
C THR A 15 14.00 7.51 19.21
N GLY A 16 13.82 6.22 18.88
CA GLY A 16 14.55 5.14 19.56
C GLY A 16 14.47 3.75 18.95
N ASN A 17 13.74 3.53 17.84
CA ASN A 17 13.49 2.18 17.30
C ASN A 17 13.61 2.10 15.77
N THR A 18 14.41 2.97 15.13
CA THR A 18 15.04 2.55 13.87
C THR A 18 16.27 1.78 14.29
N ASP A 19 16.12 0.48 14.38
CA ASP A 19 17.21 -0.41 14.72
C ASP A 19 18.15 -0.49 13.51
N THR A 20 19.14 0.39 13.51
CA THR A 20 20.34 0.28 12.68
C THR A 20 21.39 -0.60 13.38
N THR A 21 21.05 -1.21 14.52
CA THR A 21 21.95 -1.99 15.36
C THR A 21 22.05 -3.41 14.83
N VAL A 22 23.26 -3.78 14.45
CA VAL A 22 23.63 -5.16 14.20
C VAL A 22 23.66 -5.86 15.57
N TYR A 23 22.64 -6.66 15.91
CA TYR A 23 22.70 -7.48 17.12
C TYR A 23 23.84 -8.49 17.02
N LEU A 24 24.79 -8.38 17.94
CA LEU A 24 25.67 -9.49 18.26
C LEU A 24 24.85 -10.55 18.99
N THR A 25 25.11 -11.83 18.70
CA THR A 25 24.79 -12.89 19.65
C THR A 25 25.47 -12.57 20.99
N PRO A 26 24.80 -12.77 22.14
CA PRO A 26 25.27 -12.29 23.42
C PRO A 26 26.49 -13.10 23.86
N SER A 27 27.66 -12.49 23.71
CA SER A 27 28.87 -12.86 24.43
C SER A 27 29.58 -11.56 24.77
N GLU A 28 29.33 -11.16 26.01
CA GLU A 28 30.06 -10.30 26.95
C GLU A 28 30.90 -9.13 26.43
N GLU A 29 30.58 -7.97 27.02
CA GLU A 29 31.42 -6.79 27.21
C GLU A 29 31.89 -6.05 25.96
N ASP A 30 31.09 -5.07 25.52
CA ASP A 30 31.62 -3.74 25.22
C ASP A 30 30.46 -2.72 25.11
N THR A 31 30.63 -1.55 25.73
CA THR A 31 29.71 -0.42 25.61
C THR A 31 29.76 0.16 24.19
N VAL A 32 28.84 -0.26 23.32
CA VAL A 32 28.83 0.16 21.90
C VAL A 32 28.09 1.48 21.71
N HIS A 33 28.80 2.46 21.12
CA HIS A 33 28.24 3.73 20.67
C HIS A 33 27.43 3.51 19.37
N VAL A 34 26.18 3.97 19.33
CA VAL A 34 25.12 3.66 18.34
C VAL A 34 25.37 4.20 16.91
N ASN A 35 26.61 4.49 16.50
CA ASN A 35 26.90 5.09 15.17
C ASN A 35 28.31 4.77 14.65
N ASP A 36 28.87 3.59 14.94
CA ASP A 36 30.25 3.28 14.53
C ASP A 36 30.34 2.65 13.12
N THR A 37 30.92 3.41 12.19
CA THR A 37 31.25 3.01 10.80
C THR A 37 32.20 1.81 10.69
N LYS A 38 32.78 1.34 11.80
CA LYS A 38 33.68 0.19 11.87
C LYS A 38 33.09 -1.09 11.26
N TYR A 39 31.77 -1.29 11.35
CA TYR A 39 31.09 -2.52 10.91
C TYR A 39 30.60 -2.49 9.45
N ALA A 40 30.60 -1.33 8.78
CA ALA A 40 30.26 -1.18 7.36
C ALA A 40 31.20 -1.96 6.41
N LYS A 41 32.30 -2.51 6.94
CA LYS A 41 33.30 -3.31 6.20
C LYS A 41 32.94 -4.80 6.09
N HIS A 42 31.88 -5.28 6.74
CA HIS A 42 31.53 -6.70 6.77
C HIS A 42 30.14 -6.95 6.14
N PRO A 43 30.08 -7.42 4.87
CA PRO A 43 28.83 -7.67 4.17
C PRO A 43 27.88 -8.66 4.88
N GLY A 44 28.42 -9.55 5.72
CA GLY A 44 27.65 -10.52 6.50
C GLY A 44 26.87 -9.94 7.68
N LEU A 45 26.96 -8.62 7.93
CA LEU A 45 26.30 -7.94 9.06
C LEU A 45 25.24 -6.91 8.63
N VAL A 46 24.94 -6.81 7.33
CA VAL A 46 23.85 -5.95 6.85
C VAL A 46 22.55 -6.75 6.90
N TYR A 47 21.71 -6.46 7.90
CA TYR A 47 20.41 -7.10 8.10
C TYR A 47 19.26 -6.21 7.63
N ASP A 48 18.12 -6.83 7.38
CA ASP A 48 16.87 -6.13 7.06
C ASP A 48 16.21 -5.63 8.34
N ASN A 49 15.45 -4.53 8.25
CA ASN A 49 14.82 -3.89 9.40
C ASN A 49 13.48 -4.59 9.74
N PRO A 50 13.38 -5.32 10.87
CA PRO A 50 12.19 -6.14 11.17
C PRO A 50 10.92 -5.32 11.36
N ARG A 51 11.06 -4.03 11.73
CA ARG A 51 9.91 -3.13 11.87
C ARG A 51 9.34 -2.77 10.50
N ILE A 52 10.20 -2.54 9.52
CA ILE A 52 9.79 -2.21 8.15
C ILE A 52 9.13 -3.41 7.48
N GLN A 53 9.65 -4.62 7.72
CA GLN A 53 9.01 -5.86 7.27
C GLN A 53 7.56 -5.97 7.77
N LYS A 54 7.33 -5.78 9.08
CA LYS A 54 5.98 -5.78 9.66
C LYS A 54 5.08 -4.70 9.07
N ILE A 55 5.63 -3.52 8.78
CA ILE A 55 4.88 -2.44 8.13
C ILE A 55 4.46 -2.87 6.72
N HIS A 56 5.38 -3.42 5.93
CA HIS A 56 5.06 -3.91 4.58
C HIS A 56 4.04 -5.04 4.62
N GLU A 57 4.13 -5.99 5.54
CA GLU A 57 3.14 -7.06 5.70
C GLU A 57 1.72 -6.51 5.93
N VAL A 58 1.59 -5.52 6.81
CA VAL A 58 0.29 -4.88 7.06
C VAL A 58 -0.23 -4.18 5.81
N ILE A 59 0.59 -3.38 5.13
CA ILE A 59 0.17 -2.68 3.90
C ILE A 59 -0.21 -3.69 2.82
N SER A 60 0.63 -4.69 2.55
CA SER A 60 0.39 -5.71 1.52
C SER A 60 -0.93 -6.42 1.76
N LYS A 61 -1.22 -6.82 3.01
CA LYS A 61 -2.50 -7.44 3.36
C LYS A 61 -3.69 -6.52 3.06
N GLN A 62 -3.60 -5.23 3.39
CA GLN A 62 -4.68 -4.27 3.12
C GLN A 62 -4.87 -4.03 1.62
N VAL A 63 -3.79 -4.01 0.84
CA VAL A 63 -3.84 -3.86 -0.62
C VAL A 63 -4.46 -5.10 -1.27
N GLU A 64 -4.05 -6.29 -0.86
CA GLU A 64 -4.60 -7.57 -1.36
C GLU A 64 -6.10 -7.68 -1.10
N GLU A 65 -6.55 -7.31 0.11
CA GLU A 65 -7.97 -7.29 0.45
C GLU A 65 -8.75 -6.29 -0.40
N MET A 66 -8.20 -5.09 -0.62
CA MET A 66 -8.82 -4.07 -1.47
C MET A 66 -8.98 -4.54 -2.92
N MET A 67 -7.92 -5.13 -3.50
CA MET A 67 -7.96 -5.67 -4.86
C MET A 67 -8.98 -6.80 -5.00
N LEU A 68 -9.04 -7.70 -4.02
CA LEU A 68 -10.00 -8.81 -4.06
C LEU A 68 -11.45 -8.29 -4.00
N LEU A 69 -11.72 -7.30 -3.15
CA LEU A 69 -13.05 -6.73 -3.02
C LEU A 69 -13.46 -5.90 -4.25
N SER A 70 -12.55 -5.10 -4.81
CA SER A 70 -12.82 -4.34 -6.03
C SER A 70 -13.08 -5.24 -7.23
N GLU A 71 -12.27 -6.29 -7.42
CA GLU A 71 -12.45 -7.30 -8.47
C GLU A 71 -13.81 -8.01 -8.38
N GLN A 72 -14.24 -8.38 -7.16
CA GLN A 72 -15.56 -9.00 -6.97
C GLN A 72 -16.71 -8.08 -7.39
N VAL A 73 -16.61 -6.79 -7.06
CA VAL A 73 -17.61 -5.79 -7.46
C VAL A 73 -17.56 -5.56 -8.96
N GLU A 74 -16.36 -5.47 -9.55
CA GLU A 74 -16.16 -5.31 -10.99
C GLU A 74 -16.87 -6.44 -11.76
N VAL A 75 -16.55 -7.69 -11.42
CA VAL A 75 -17.15 -8.88 -12.03
C VAL A 75 -18.67 -8.85 -11.87
N TRP A 76 -19.19 -8.50 -10.68
CA TRP A 76 -20.62 -8.38 -10.48
C TRP A 76 -21.28 -7.34 -11.39
N ILE A 77 -20.68 -6.16 -11.57
CA ILE A 77 -21.20 -5.12 -12.45
C ILE A 77 -21.15 -5.59 -13.91
N ILE A 78 -20.03 -6.16 -14.36
CA ILE A 78 -19.87 -6.70 -15.72
C ILE A 78 -20.96 -7.73 -16.03
N LEU A 79 -21.23 -8.66 -15.11
CA LEU A 79 -22.28 -9.67 -15.26
C LEU A 79 -23.70 -9.09 -15.27
N THR A 80 -23.87 -7.84 -14.85
CA THR A 80 -25.16 -7.11 -14.84
C THR A 80 -25.34 -6.25 -16.09
N ILE A 81 -24.34 -6.16 -16.98
CA ILE A 81 -24.48 -5.43 -18.25
C ILE A 81 -25.46 -6.18 -19.17
N PRO A 82 -26.53 -5.54 -19.66
CA PRO A 82 -27.54 -6.16 -20.51
C PRO A 82 -27.04 -6.32 -21.95
N GLN A 83 -27.80 -7.06 -22.76
CA GLN A 83 -27.55 -7.14 -24.20
C GLN A 83 -27.53 -5.75 -24.85
N ILE A 84 -26.58 -5.54 -25.76
CA ILE A 84 -26.44 -4.30 -26.54
C ILE A 84 -27.67 -4.15 -27.44
N GLU A 85 -28.34 -3.01 -27.33
CA GLU A 85 -29.51 -2.63 -28.12
C GLU A 85 -29.43 -1.14 -28.47
N ASP A 86 -30.18 -0.74 -29.51
CA ASP A 86 -30.31 0.67 -29.89
C ASP A 86 -31.27 1.40 -28.94
N GLY A 87 -30.78 2.41 -28.24
CA GLY A 87 -31.57 3.23 -27.31
C GLY A 87 -31.53 2.77 -25.85
N ASP A 88 -32.01 3.62 -24.94
CA ASP A 88 -32.06 3.40 -23.48
C ASP A 88 -30.73 2.95 -22.81
N ASN A 89 -29.60 3.44 -23.32
CA ASN A 89 -28.27 3.07 -22.85
C ASN A 89 -27.77 3.90 -21.66
N PHE A 90 -28.59 4.77 -21.07
CA PHE A 90 -28.16 5.64 -19.98
C PHE A 90 -27.68 4.86 -18.75
N GLY A 91 -28.41 3.82 -18.34
CA GLY A 91 -27.97 3.00 -17.20
C GLY A 91 -26.70 2.21 -17.49
N VAL A 92 -26.50 1.78 -18.74
CA VAL A 92 -25.26 1.12 -19.17
C VAL A 92 -24.08 2.10 -19.08
N GLN A 93 -24.25 3.36 -19.52
CA GLN A 93 -23.22 4.40 -19.36
C GLN A 93 -22.91 4.70 -17.88
N VAL A 94 -23.88 4.56 -16.98
CA VAL A 94 -23.64 4.67 -15.53
C VAL A 94 -22.80 3.49 -15.03
N GLN A 95 -23.09 2.26 -15.48
CA GLN A 95 -22.27 1.08 -15.17
C GLN A 95 -20.83 1.26 -15.64
N GLU A 96 -20.63 1.70 -16.89
CA GLU A 96 -19.31 1.97 -17.47
C GLU A 96 -18.52 2.98 -16.63
N LYS A 97 -19.14 4.09 -16.21
CA LYS A 97 -18.47 5.08 -15.35
C LYS A 97 -18.07 4.55 -13.97
N VAL A 98 -18.86 3.64 -13.41
CA VAL A 98 -18.52 3.00 -12.13
C VAL A 98 -17.35 2.02 -12.34
N LEU A 99 -17.34 1.27 -13.44
CA LEU A 99 -16.24 0.40 -13.82
C LEU A 99 -14.94 1.18 -14.06
N ASP A 100 -15.00 2.34 -14.71
CA ASP A 100 -13.85 3.23 -14.86
C ASP A 100 -13.25 3.66 -13.52
N GLN A 101 -14.11 3.93 -12.52
CA GLN A 101 -13.66 4.30 -11.18
C GLN A 101 -13.03 3.11 -10.43
N ILE A 102 -13.55 1.89 -10.61
CA ILE A 102 -12.94 0.66 -10.09
C ILE A 102 -11.56 0.45 -10.71
N LEU A 103 -11.45 0.60 -12.03
CA LEU A 103 -10.18 0.48 -12.75
C LEU A 103 -9.12 1.47 -12.25
N ILE A 104 -9.52 2.69 -11.87
CA ILE A 104 -8.61 3.67 -11.26
C ILE A 104 -8.11 3.16 -9.91
N ALA A 105 -9.00 2.63 -9.06
CA ALA A 105 -8.62 2.07 -7.76
C ALA A 105 -7.68 0.87 -7.89
N ASP A 106 -7.89 -0.01 -8.87
CA ASP A 106 -7.01 -1.18 -9.12
C ASP A 106 -5.62 -0.78 -9.62
N LYS A 107 -5.53 0.29 -10.42
CA LYS A 107 -4.24 0.88 -10.81
C LYS A 107 -3.50 1.43 -9.60
N SER A 108 -4.18 2.15 -8.70
CA SER A 108 -3.61 2.59 -7.43
C SER A 108 -3.12 1.41 -6.59
N ALA A 109 -3.94 0.35 -6.46
CA ALA A 109 -3.59 -0.85 -5.70
C ALA A 109 -2.32 -1.54 -6.24
N THR A 110 -2.18 -1.62 -7.56
CA THR A 110 -1.00 -2.19 -8.21
C THR A 110 0.28 -1.43 -7.86
N ILE A 111 0.20 -0.09 -7.82
CA ILE A 111 1.31 0.76 -7.38
C ILE A 111 1.63 0.52 -5.90
N PHE A 112 0.62 0.36 -5.05
CA PHE A 112 0.83 0.11 -3.63
C PHE A 112 1.52 -1.24 -3.39
N ARG A 113 1.17 -2.26 -4.18
CA ARG A 113 1.75 -3.60 -4.10
C ARG A 113 3.24 -3.65 -4.45
N SER A 114 3.71 -2.79 -5.36
CA SER A 114 5.14 -2.78 -5.73
C SER A 114 6.04 -2.15 -4.66
N ALA A 115 5.47 -1.34 -3.75
CA ALA A 115 6.25 -0.51 -2.83
C ALA A 115 7.19 -1.31 -1.91
N ALA A 116 6.80 -2.51 -1.49
CA ALA A 116 7.66 -3.38 -0.66
C ALA A 116 8.87 -3.89 -1.44
N LEU A 117 8.67 -4.30 -2.70
CA LEU A 117 9.76 -4.73 -3.58
C LEU A 117 10.73 -3.57 -3.85
N ASP A 118 10.18 -2.39 -4.18
CA ASP A 118 10.98 -1.20 -4.44
C ASP A 118 11.84 -0.81 -3.23
N HIS A 119 11.26 -0.89 -2.02
CA HIS A 119 12.00 -0.70 -0.77
C HIS A 119 13.20 -1.65 -0.65
N HIS A 120 13.00 -2.96 -0.85
CA HIS A 120 14.08 -3.95 -0.72
C HIS A 120 15.19 -3.73 -1.75
N LEU A 121 14.82 -3.40 -3.00
CA LEU A 121 15.79 -3.12 -4.05
C LEU A 121 16.64 -1.88 -3.74
N ASP A 122 16.01 -0.82 -3.25
CA ASP A 122 16.72 0.41 -2.87
C ASP A 122 17.58 0.21 -1.62
N HIS A 123 17.06 -0.48 -0.60
CA HIS A 123 17.83 -0.85 0.59
C HIS A 123 19.08 -1.65 0.20
N ALA A 124 18.93 -2.71 -0.61
CA ALA A 124 20.04 -3.51 -1.09
C ALA A 124 21.07 -2.69 -1.90
N ARG A 125 20.60 -1.73 -2.71
CA ARG A 125 21.47 -0.83 -3.48
C ARG A 125 22.30 0.07 -2.56
N ILE A 126 21.68 0.67 -1.55
CA ILE A 126 22.37 1.53 -0.57
C ILE A 126 23.40 0.71 0.21
N CYS A 127 23.01 -0.45 0.72
CA CYS A 127 23.89 -1.36 1.45
C CYS A 127 25.09 -1.82 0.61
N SER A 128 24.86 -2.14 -0.67
CA SER A 128 25.94 -2.50 -1.59
C SER A 128 26.96 -1.37 -1.75
N LYS A 129 26.52 -0.11 -1.73
CA LYS A 129 27.41 1.05 -1.79
C LYS A 129 28.13 1.28 -0.46
N LEU A 130 27.45 1.10 0.66
CA LEU A 130 28.02 1.19 2.00
C LEU A 130 29.18 0.19 2.18
N CYS A 131 28.98 -1.07 1.77
CA CYS A 131 30.03 -2.10 1.80
C CYS A 131 31.23 -1.76 0.89
N LYS A 132 30.98 -1.17 -0.30
CA LYS A 132 32.04 -0.80 -1.25
C LYS A 132 32.81 0.45 -0.83
N TYR A 133 32.15 1.39 -0.14
CA TYR A 133 32.70 2.70 0.21
C TYR A 133 32.48 3.03 1.69
N PRO A 134 33.08 2.27 2.62
CA PRO A 134 32.80 2.39 4.05
C PRO A 134 33.20 3.74 4.66
N ASN A 135 34.10 4.49 4.01
CA ASN A 135 34.53 5.82 4.48
C ASN A 135 33.54 6.94 4.08
N VAL A 136 32.59 6.67 3.16
CA VAL A 136 31.60 7.65 2.71
C VAL A 136 30.39 7.57 3.64
N LYS A 137 30.37 8.44 4.65
CA LYS A 137 29.33 8.46 5.70
C LYS A 137 27.92 8.71 5.16
N ASP A 138 27.79 9.36 4.01
CA ASP A 138 26.49 9.63 3.38
C ASP A 138 25.71 8.35 3.04
N TYR A 139 26.38 7.23 2.72
CA TYR A 139 25.66 5.97 2.48
C TYR A 139 25.02 5.40 3.76
N ALA A 140 25.66 5.55 4.91
CA ALA A 140 25.08 5.13 6.18
C ALA A 140 23.87 6.01 6.54
N ARG A 141 24.00 7.32 6.34
CA ARG A 141 22.89 8.26 6.55
C ARG A 141 21.74 8.04 5.58
N ALA A 142 22.04 7.74 4.31
CA ALA A 142 21.01 7.43 3.31
C ALA A 142 20.20 6.19 3.68
N LEU A 143 20.84 5.16 4.25
CA LEU A 143 20.17 3.96 4.72
C LEU A 143 19.19 4.29 5.86
N GLU A 144 19.67 5.04 6.86
CA GLU A 144 18.85 5.46 8.01
C GLU A 144 17.64 6.30 7.57
N GLU A 145 17.82 7.25 6.66
CA GLU A 145 16.74 8.08 6.13
C GLU A 145 15.77 7.30 5.22
N HIS A 146 16.26 6.32 4.46
CA HIS A 146 15.44 5.43 3.65
C HIS A 146 14.48 4.61 4.52
N ASP A 147 15.00 4.06 5.61
CA ASP A 147 14.24 3.29 6.59
C ASP A 147 13.19 4.15 7.31
N LYS A 148 13.60 5.32 7.82
CA LYS A 148 12.68 6.26 8.49
C LYS A 148 11.54 6.69 7.57
N ARG A 149 11.83 6.88 6.27
CA ARG A 149 10.84 7.27 5.27
C ARG A 149 9.71 6.24 5.12
N GLN A 150 9.97 4.95 5.35
CA GLN A 150 8.97 3.89 5.18
C GLN A 150 7.75 4.07 6.08
N ILE A 151 7.91 4.61 7.30
CA ILE A 151 6.77 4.87 8.20
C ILE A 151 5.86 5.95 7.62
N TYR A 152 6.42 7.00 7.01
CA TYR A 152 5.64 8.07 6.39
C TYR A 152 4.89 7.56 5.17
N ILE A 153 5.58 6.83 4.30
CA ILE A 153 4.99 6.18 3.11
C ILE A 153 3.86 5.26 3.54
N ALA A 154 4.07 4.39 4.53
CA ALA A 154 3.05 3.44 4.95
C ALA A 154 1.81 4.13 5.54
N ARG A 155 1.99 5.21 6.32
CA ARG A 155 0.86 6.02 6.82
C ARG A 155 0.09 6.71 5.69
N GLU A 156 0.78 7.14 4.64
CA GLU A 156 0.17 7.70 3.44
C GLU A 156 -0.62 6.63 2.69
N ARG A 157 -0.02 5.46 2.46
CA ARG A 157 -0.67 4.32 1.80
C ARG A 157 -1.95 3.89 2.53
N LEU A 158 -1.95 3.81 3.86
CA LEU A 158 -3.18 3.50 4.62
C LEU A 158 -4.29 4.53 4.40
N ARG A 159 -3.94 5.82 4.29
CA ARG A 159 -4.93 6.87 4.02
C ARG A 159 -5.46 6.78 2.59
N GLU A 160 -4.60 6.49 1.63
CA GLU A 160 -5.00 6.30 0.23
C GLU A 160 -5.93 5.09 0.08
N ILE A 161 -5.59 3.93 0.66
CA ILE A 161 -6.46 2.74 0.69
C ILE A 161 -7.84 3.08 1.27
N ARG A 162 -7.88 3.75 2.43
CA ARG A 162 -9.14 4.20 3.05
C ARG A 162 -9.93 5.14 2.11
N ASN A 163 -9.25 6.06 1.45
CA ASN A 163 -9.90 7.01 0.55
C ASN A 163 -10.46 6.31 -0.69
N GLU A 164 -9.72 5.36 -1.28
CA GLU A 164 -10.19 4.54 -2.40
C GLU A 164 -11.47 3.79 -2.02
N TYR A 165 -11.50 3.12 -0.86
CA TYR A 165 -12.73 2.49 -0.36
C TYR A 165 -13.90 3.48 -0.24
N ALA A 166 -13.65 4.67 0.33
CA ALA A 166 -14.70 5.67 0.50
C ALA A 166 -15.26 6.16 -0.85
N ILE A 167 -14.39 6.36 -1.85
CA ILE A 167 -14.78 6.77 -3.20
C ILE A 167 -15.59 5.67 -3.88
N LEU A 168 -15.11 4.43 -3.85
CA LEU A 168 -15.80 3.27 -4.44
C LEU A 168 -17.17 3.07 -3.82
N VAL A 169 -17.26 3.05 -2.49
CA VAL A 169 -18.53 2.90 -1.78
C VAL A 169 -19.50 4.03 -2.12
N ASP A 170 -19.04 5.28 -2.13
CA ASP A 170 -19.88 6.43 -2.45
C ASP A 170 -20.43 6.37 -3.88
N VAL A 171 -19.57 6.09 -4.88
CA VAL A 171 -20.01 6.03 -6.28
C VAL A 171 -20.94 4.85 -6.53
N ILE A 172 -20.68 3.68 -5.92
CA ILE A 172 -21.54 2.50 -6.06
C ILE A 172 -22.90 2.76 -5.40
N GLN A 173 -22.93 3.28 -4.17
CA GLN A 173 -24.17 3.49 -3.43
C GLN A 173 -25.07 4.51 -4.11
N LYS A 174 -24.51 5.63 -4.60
CA LYS A 174 -25.28 6.65 -5.32
C LYS A 174 -25.92 6.12 -6.61
N ASN A 175 -25.29 5.13 -7.24
CA ASN A 175 -25.72 4.60 -8.55
C ASN A 175 -26.33 3.19 -8.48
N ILE A 176 -26.55 2.64 -7.29
CA ILE A 176 -26.89 1.22 -7.08
C ILE A 176 -28.15 0.77 -7.84
N SER A 177 -29.14 1.66 -8.01
CA SER A 177 -30.37 1.37 -8.76
C SER A 177 -30.09 1.13 -10.24
N LYS A 178 -29.28 2.00 -10.86
CA LYS A 178 -28.86 1.90 -12.27
C LYS A 178 -27.85 0.80 -12.50
N ILE A 179 -27.00 0.51 -11.51
CA ILE A 179 -26.07 -0.63 -11.59
C ILE A 179 -26.84 -1.95 -11.63
N ARG A 180 -27.87 -2.12 -10.79
CA ARG A 180 -28.68 -3.36 -10.72
C ARG A 180 -29.64 -3.53 -11.89
N VAL A 181 -30.27 -2.43 -12.31
CA VAL A 181 -31.30 -2.43 -13.36
C VAL A 181 -31.00 -1.25 -14.31
N PRO A 182 -30.08 -1.44 -15.28
CA PRO A 182 -29.64 -0.35 -16.15
C PRO A 182 -30.69 0.10 -17.17
N LYS A 183 -31.53 -0.82 -17.66
CA LYS A 183 -32.64 -0.51 -18.58
C LYS A 183 -33.94 -0.30 -17.82
N ALA A 184 -34.75 0.66 -18.26
CA ALA A 184 -36.09 0.81 -17.70
C ALA A 184 -36.97 -0.35 -18.19
N ASN A 185 -37.70 -1.00 -17.28
CA ASN A 185 -38.78 -1.89 -17.68
C ASN A 185 -39.89 -1.03 -18.29
N HIS A 186 -39.92 -0.90 -19.62
CA HIS A 186 -41.08 -0.40 -20.36
C HIS A 186 -42.21 -1.47 -20.38
N GLY A 187 -42.45 -2.10 -19.23
CA GLY A 187 -43.48 -3.11 -19.05
C GLY A 187 -44.83 -2.46 -18.80
N GLY A 188 -45.54 -2.13 -19.88
CA GLY A 188 -46.98 -1.96 -19.89
C GLY A 188 -47.50 -0.54 -19.78
N ASP A 189 -47.65 0.13 -20.92
CA ASP A 189 -48.71 1.13 -21.09
C ASP A 189 -49.50 0.79 -22.37
N TYR A 190 -50.17 -0.37 -22.32
CA TYR A 190 -51.25 -0.73 -23.23
C TYR A 190 -52.53 -0.86 -22.41
N SER A 191 -53.00 0.27 -21.86
CA SER A 191 -54.35 0.38 -21.35
C SER A 191 -54.87 1.81 -21.54
N SER A 192 -55.34 2.09 -22.76
CA SER A 192 -56.51 2.93 -23.07
C SER A 192 -56.91 2.74 -24.54
#